data_AF-A0A7R9Q962-F1
#
_entry.id   AF-A0A7R9Q962-F1
#
_cell.length_a   1.000
_cell.length_b   1.000
_cell.length_c   1.000
_cell.angle_alpha   90.00
_cell.angle_beta   90.00
_cell.angle_gamma   90.00
#
_symmetry.space_group_name_H-M   'P 1'
#
loop_
_entity.id
_entity.type
_entity.pdbx_description
1 polymer ?
#
loop_
_entity_poly.entity_id
_entity_poly.type
_entity_poly.pdbx_seq_one_letter_code
_entity_poly.pdbx_strand_id
1 'polypeptide(L)'
;MIAMSTKQTVKEADNVFVLMTDKYRISRNMRAQWFFEHFHKHIRLQPKHSMECFDSEIDLVSILPANYQDYHDLGSDSQYAGEYFISAATKVTFFSRRYRLAFVLDLSPSISSVDIQRNHILLDDVLRSVSTCLRGLVQPVS
;
A
#
# COMPACT_ATOMS: atom_id res chain seq x y z
N MET A 1 -4.80 43.49 -20.65
CA MET A 1 -4.45 42.06 -20.83
C MET A 1 -4.81 41.38 -19.52
N ILE A 2 -5.99 40.78 -19.44
CA ILE A 2 -6.54 40.22 -18.20
C ILE A 2 -5.91 38.84 -18.04
N ALA A 3 -5.15 38.65 -16.96
CA ALA A 3 -4.61 37.35 -16.59
C ALA A 3 -5.77 36.38 -16.40
N MET A 4 -5.86 35.37 -17.28
CA MET A 4 -6.76 34.25 -17.08
C MET A 4 -6.26 33.51 -15.84
N SER A 5 -7.01 33.65 -14.75
CA SER A 5 -6.87 32.82 -13.55
C SER A 5 -7.09 31.38 -13.99
N THR A 6 -6.01 30.60 -14.05
CA THR A 6 -6.05 29.16 -14.27
C THR A 6 -6.84 28.55 -13.13
N LYS A 7 -8.09 28.18 -13.42
CA LYS A 7 -8.98 27.46 -12.52
C LYS A 7 -8.30 26.13 -12.21
N GLN A 8 -7.59 26.06 -11.09
CA GLN A 8 -6.95 24.83 -10.64
C GLN A 8 -8.08 23.88 -10.25
N THR A 9 -8.48 23.02 -11.18
CA THR A 9 -9.49 21.99 -10.98
C THR A 9 -8.96 21.04 -9.92
N VAL A 10 -9.50 21.18 -8.71
CA VAL A 10 -9.27 20.23 -7.62
C VAL A 10 -9.68 18.84 -8.09
N LYS A 11 -8.76 17.89 -8.01
CA LYS A 11 -9.01 16.50 -8.38
C LYS A 11 -9.39 15.71 -7.13
N GLU A 12 -10.43 14.89 -7.20
CA GLU A 12 -10.77 13.98 -6.09
C GLU A 12 -9.81 12.78 -6.11
N ALA A 13 -9.30 12.38 -4.94
CA ALA A 13 -8.47 11.19 -4.81
C ALA A 13 -9.33 9.93 -4.66
N ASP A 14 -9.09 8.91 -5.48
CA ASP A 14 -9.67 7.58 -5.29
C ASP A 14 -8.78 6.71 -4.41
N ASN A 15 -7.48 6.68 -4.68
CA ASN A 15 -6.53 5.94 -3.84
C ASN A 15 -5.39 6.84 -3.36
N VAL A 16 -5.05 6.70 -2.08
CA VAL A 16 -3.92 7.38 -1.46
C VAL A 16 -3.01 6.34 -0.83
N PHE A 17 -1.74 6.40 -1.17
CA PHE A 17 -0.74 5.48 -0.66
C PHE A 17 0.19 6.22 0.29
N VAL A 18 0.34 5.68 1.49
CA VAL A 18 1.18 6.25 2.54
C VAL A 18 2.14 5.21 3.09
N LEU A 19 3.33 5.66 3.50
CA LEU A 19 4.37 4.83 4.09
C LEU A 19 4.46 5.12 5.59
N MET A 20 4.32 4.07 6.39
CA MET A 20 4.51 4.14 7.84
C MET A 20 6.00 4.08 8.20
N THR A 21 6.38 4.79 9.25
CA THR A 21 7.72 4.69 9.86
C THR A 21 8.02 3.26 10.33
N ASP A 22 9.30 2.87 10.32
CA ASP A 22 9.77 1.61 10.91
C ASP A 22 10.41 1.79 12.30
N LYS A 23 10.45 3.02 12.82
CA LYS A 23 10.95 3.34 14.16
C LYS A 23 10.15 2.64 15.26
N TYR A 24 8.85 2.50 15.05
CA TYR A 24 7.94 1.79 15.96
C TYR A 24 6.67 1.33 15.23
N ARG A 25 5.85 0.51 15.89
CA ARG A 25 4.60 0.01 15.30
C ARG A 25 3.53 1.11 15.27
N ILE A 26 3.13 1.55 14.09
CA ILE A 26 1.95 2.40 13.90
C ILE A 26 0.67 1.62 14.25
N SER A 27 -0.16 2.20 15.12
CA SER A 27 -1.40 1.57 15.59
C SER A 27 -2.56 1.74 14.59
N ARG A 28 -3.68 1.04 14.83
CA ARG A 28 -4.92 1.29 14.07
C ARG A 28 -5.45 2.71 14.31
N ASN A 29 -5.32 3.22 15.53
CA ASN A 29 -5.83 4.55 15.89
C ASN A 29 -5.03 5.66 15.23
N MET A 30 -3.69 5.53 15.16
CA MET A 30 -2.86 6.51 14.46
C MET A 30 -3.17 6.55 12.95
N ARG A 31 -3.41 5.39 12.32
CA ARG A 31 -3.85 5.33 10.92
C ARG A 31 -5.21 6.01 10.70
N ALA A 32 -6.16 5.76 11.60
CA ALA A 32 -7.47 6.40 11.54
C ALA A 32 -7.36 7.92 11.78
N GLN A 33 -6.56 8.34 12.76
CA GLN A 33 -6.28 9.75 13.04
C GLN A 33 -5.69 10.44 11.81
N TRP A 34 -4.69 9.84 11.16
CA TRP A 34 -4.14 10.37 9.92
C TRP A 34 -5.25 10.58 8.88
N PHE A 35 -6.14 9.60 8.68
CA PHE A 35 -7.26 9.78 7.74
C PHE A 35 -8.16 10.94 8.15
N PHE A 36 -8.58 11.03 9.41
CA PHE A 36 -9.48 12.11 9.87
C PHE A 36 -8.82 13.49 9.85
N GLU A 37 -7.51 13.56 10.07
CA GLU A 37 -6.75 14.80 9.94
C GLU A 37 -6.69 15.31 8.50
N HIS A 38 -6.83 14.43 7.50
CA HIS A 38 -6.81 14.77 6.08
C HIS A 38 -8.20 14.70 5.42
N PHE A 39 -9.20 14.19 6.13
CA PHE A 39 -10.57 14.04 5.64
C PHE A 39 -11.18 15.41 5.33
N HIS A 40 -11.81 15.53 4.16
CA HIS A 40 -12.33 16.80 3.64
C HIS A 40 -11.27 17.90 3.50
N LYS A 41 -10.00 17.53 3.34
CA LYS A 41 -8.90 18.46 3.06
C LYS A 41 -8.26 18.16 1.71
N HIS A 42 -7.52 19.15 1.24
CA HIS A 42 -6.68 19.04 0.07
C HIS A 42 -5.29 18.63 0.50
N ILE A 43 -4.74 17.61 -0.16
CA ILE A 43 -3.38 17.15 0.06
C ILE A 43 -2.56 17.29 -1.23
N ARG A 44 -1.27 17.54 -1.07
CA ARG A 44 -0.33 17.69 -2.17
C ARG A 44 0.80 16.70 -2.03
N LEU A 45 1.12 16.00 -3.12
CA LEU A 45 2.26 15.12 -3.17
C LEU A 45 3.55 15.94 -3.31
N GLN A 46 4.52 15.65 -2.44
CA GLN A 46 5.85 16.23 -2.52
C GLN A 46 6.81 15.22 -3.18
N PRO A 47 7.67 15.65 -4.12
CA PRO A 47 8.64 14.77 -4.74
C PRO A 47 9.65 14.28 -3.69
N LYS A 48 9.78 12.96 -3.58
CA LYS A 48 10.77 12.29 -2.73
C LYS A 48 11.58 11.32 -3.58
N HIS A 49 12.88 11.54 -3.63
CA HIS A 49 13.78 10.82 -4.54
C HIS A 49 14.45 9.59 -3.92
N SER A 50 14.37 9.44 -2.60
CA SER A 50 14.98 8.32 -1.90
C SER A 50 14.16 7.91 -0.67
N MET A 51 14.42 6.70 -0.16
CA MET A 51 13.70 6.17 1.00
C MET A 51 14.00 6.93 2.30
N GLU A 52 15.14 7.63 2.39
CA GLU A 52 15.54 8.43 3.54
C GLU A 52 14.71 9.71 3.67
N CYS A 53 14.08 10.19 2.58
CA CYS A 53 13.20 11.36 2.61
C CYS A 53 11.86 11.11 3.35
N PHE A 54 11.57 9.87 3.75
CA PHE A 54 10.35 9.48 4.45
C PHE A 54 10.64 9.31 5.96
N ASP A 55 10.67 10.43 6.68
CA ASP A 55 11.05 10.49 8.11
C ASP A 55 9.86 10.68 9.07
N SER A 56 8.68 11.04 8.54
CA SER A 56 7.48 11.26 9.34
C SER A 56 6.90 9.94 9.87
N GLU A 57 5.94 10.02 10.79
CA GLU A 57 5.25 8.83 11.28
C GLU A 57 4.50 8.10 10.16
N ILE A 58 3.82 8.86 9.31
CA ILE A 58 3.10 8.43 8.12
C ILE A 58 3.34 9.44 7.01
N ASP A 59 4.06 9.05 5.97
CA ASP A 59 4.41 9.90 4.84
C ASP A 59 3.57 9.57 3.60
N LEU A 60 3.14 10.58 2.86
CA LEU A 60 2.48 10.42 1.58
C LEU A 60 3.45 9.93 0.49
N VAL A 61 3.07 8.90 -0.26
CA VAL A 61 3.89 8.26 -1.31
C VAL A 61 3.33 8.55 -2.71
N SER A 62 2.03 8.33 -2.89
CA SER A 62 1.37 8.58 -4.18
C SER A 62 -0.13 8.76 -4.00
N ILE A 63 -0.75 9.39 -4.99
CA ILE A 63 -2.20 9.63 -5.05
C ILE A 63 -2.67 9.24 -6.45
N LEU A 64 -3.77 8.51 -6.53
CA LEU A 64 -4.47 8.21 -7.77
C LEU A 64 -5.81 8.97 -7.78
N PRO A 65 -6.09 9.77 -8.82
CA PRO A 65 -7.33 10.51 -8.94
C PRO A 65 -8.52 9.58 -9.21
N ALA A 66 -9.75 10.06 -8.98
CA ALA A 66 -10.95 9.28 -9.22
C ALA A 66 -11.36 9.20 -10.71
N ASN A 67 -11.13 10.26 -11.48
CA ASN A 67 -11.53 10.29 -12.88
C ASN A 67 -10.43 9.75 -13.78
N TYR A 68 -10.79 8.85 -14.71
CA TYR A 68 -9.85 8.28 -15.70
C TYR A 68 -9.12 9.35 -16.54
N GLN A 69 -9.80 10.46 -16.87
CA GLN A 69 -9.20 11.60 -17.59
C GLN A 69 -8.02 12.20 -16.83
N ASP A 70 -8.13 12.25 -15.50
CA ASP A 70 -7.11 12.80 -14.62
C ASP A 70 -5.88 11.91 -14.50
N TYR A 71 -5.98 10.61 -14.85
CA TYR A 71 -4.83 9.70 -14.91
C TYR A 71 -3.93 9.99 -16.11
N HIS A 72 -4.51 10.32 -17.27
CA HIS A 72 -3.72 10.66 -18.47
C HIS A 72 -2.95 11.96 -18.29
N ASP A 73 -3.47 12.85 -17.46
CA ASP A 73 -2.78 14.07 -17.07
C ASP A 73 -1.65 13.84 -16.06
N LEU A 74 -1.48 12.66 -15.44
CA LEU A 74 -0.40 12.32 -14.47
C LEU A 74 0.96 12.11 -15.16
N GLY A 75 1.33 12.94 -16.13
CA GLY A 75 2.75 13.05 -16.52
C GLY A 75 3.63 13.28 -15.29
N SER A 76 4.91 12.86 -15.35
CA SER A 76 5.81 12.80 -14.19
C SER A 76 5.85 14.06 -13.32
N ASP A 77 5.61 15.24 -13.89
CA ASP A 77 5.70 16.52 -13.18
C ASP A 77 4.34 17.08 -12.73
N SER A 78 3.25 16.70 -13.38
CA SER A 78 1.91 17.26 -13.09
C SER A 78 1.32 16.71 -11.79
N GLN A 79 1.69 15.47 -11.41
CA GLN A 79 1.20 14.85 -10.19
C GLN A 79 1.65 15.58 -8.92
N TYR A 80 2.81 16.27 -8.98
CA TYR A 80 3.38 17.06 -7.88
C TYR A 80 2.92 18.52 -7.87
N ALA A 81 2.27 18.98 -8.95
CA ALA A 81 1.75 20.33 -9.08
C ALA A 81 0.31 20.48 -8.59
N GLY A 82 -0.47 19.39 -8.63
CA GLY A 82 -1.89 19.37 -8.26
C GLY A 82 -2.17 19.18 -6.76
N GLU A 83 -3.34 19.66 -6.34
CA GLU A 83 -3.95 19.34 -5.05
C GLU A 83 -5.07 18.32 -5.24
N TYR A 84 -5.16 17.39 -4.30
CA TYR A 84 -6.14 16.30 -4.32
C TYR A 84 -7.05 16.36 -3.10
N PHE A 85 -8.35 16.29 -3.31
CA PHE A 85 -9.34 16.28 -2.25
C PHE A 85 -9.58 14.87 -1.72
N ILE A 86 -9.55 14.73 -0.39
CA ILE A 86 -9.85 13.46 0.31
C ILE A 86 -11.32 13.44 0.71
N SER A 87 -12.07 12.55 0.08
CA SER A 87 -13.49 12.35 0.36
C SER A 87 -13.73 11.09 1.21
N ALA A 88 -14.99 10.80 1.50
CA ALA A 88 -15.38 9.55 2.16
C ALA A 88 -15.22 8.32 1.27
N ALA A 89 -15.12 8.50 -0.05
CA ALA A 89 -14.89 7.42 -0.99
C ALA A 89 -13.41 7.07 -1.15
N THR A 90 -12.50 7.99 -0.79
CA THR A 90 -11.05 7.80 -0.92
C THR A 90 -10.57 6.62 -0.08
N LYS A 91 -9.87 5.68 -0.73
CA LYS A 91 -9.21 4.54 -0.07
C LYS A 91 -7.78 4.89 0.28
N VAL A 92 -7.42 4.74 1.55
CA VAL A 92 -6.04 4.94 2.00
C VAL A 92 -5.37 3.60 2.28
N THR A 93 -4.27 3.35 1.56
CA THR A 93 -3.43 2.16 1.72
C THR A 93 -2.17 2.50 2.48
N PHE A 94 -1.96 1.83 3.61
CA PHE A 94 -0.82 2.05 4.50
C PHE A 94 0.23 0.96 4.28
N PHE A 95 1.37 1.33 3.72
CA PHE A 95 2.51 0.45 3.56
C PHE A 95 3.40 0.45 4.79
N SER A 96 3.93 -0.73 5.13
CA SER A 96 5.01 -0.88 6.11
C SER A 96 6.32 -1.04 5.38
N ARG A 97 7.40 -0.45 5.91
CA ARG A 97 8.77 -0.74 5.44
C ARG A 97 9.21 -2.18 5.74
N ARG A 98 8.59 -2.82 6.74
CA ARG A 98 8.91 -4.19 7.16
C ARG A 98 7.64 -4.99 7.40
N TYR A 99 7.49 -6.09 6.68
CA TYR A 99 6.45 -7.08 6.89
C TYR A 99 7.00 -8.22 7.75
N ARG A 100 6.24 -8.62 8.77
CA ARG A 100 6.58 -9.77 9.63
C ARG A 100 5.52 -10.83 9.42
N LEU A 101 5.94 -12.00 8.97
CA LEU A 101 5.08 -13.14 8.68
C LEU A 101 5.39 -14.24 9.70
N ALA A 102 4.36 -14.86 10.24
CA ALA A 102 4.48 -15.99 11.16
C ALA A 102 3.74 -17.18 10.54
N PHE A 103 4.45 -18.30 10.39
CA PHE A 103 3.89 -19.55 9.91
C PHE A 103 3.64 -20.46 11.10
N VAL A 104 2.42 -20.95 11.24
CA VAL A 104 2.04 -21.94 12.25
C VAL A 104 1.70 -23.21 11.49
N LEU A 105 2.51 -24.25 11.68
CA LEU A 105 2.37 -25.53 11.00
C LEU A 105 2.07 -26.61 12.04
N ASP A 106 0.96 -27.34 11.85
CA ASP A 106 0.71 -28.56 12.62
C ASP A 106 1.54 -29.70 12.03
N LEU A 107 2.40 -30.28 12.85
CA LEU A 107 3.25 -31.42 12.50
C LEU A 107 2.88 -32.69 13.30
N SER A 108 1.62 -32.79 13.73
CA SER A 108 1.07 -33.97 14.41
C SER A 108 1.15 -35.22 13.53
N PRO A 109 1.20 -36.43 14.11
CA PRO A 109 1.28 -37.68 13.33
C PRO A 109 0.17 -37.85 12.26
N SER A 110 -0.98 -37.21 12.44
CA SER A 110 -2.08 -37.18 11.45
C SER A 110 -1.66 -36.63 10.09
N ILE A 111 -0.72 -35.68 10.02
CA ILE A 111 -0.26 -35.10 8.75
C ILE A 111 0.74 -36.00 8.01
N SER A 112 1.24 -37.04 8.67
CA SER A 112 2.09 -38.08 8.09
C SER A 112 1.29 -39.27 7.54
N SER A 113 -0.04 -39.22 7.63
CA SER A 113 -0.90 -40.24 7.03
C SER A 113 -0.86 -40.17 5.50
N VAL A 114 -0.87 -41.33 4.87
CA VAL A 114 -0.91 -41.45 3.41
C VAL A 114 -2.34 -41.17 2.94
N ASP A 115 -2.50 -40.17 2.08
CA ASP A 115 -3.77 -39.96 1.39
C ASP A 115 -3.91 -41.05 0.31
N ILE A 116 -4.80 -42.01 0.56
CA ILE A 116 -5.05 -43.16 -0.31
C ILE A 116 -5.58 -42.72 -1.69
N GLN A 117 -6.21 -41.54 -1.80
CA GLN A 117 -6.72 -41.02 -3.07
C GLN A 117 -5.64 -40.36 -3.92
N ARG A 118 -4.64 -39.72 -3.27
CA ARG A 118 -3.60 -38.94 -3.96
C ARG A 118 -2.23 -39.62 -4.02
N ASN A 119 -2.08 -40.75 -3.31
CA ASN A 119 -0.87 -41.56 -3.25
C ASN A 119 0.39 -40.78 -2.79
N HIS A 120 0.19 -39.78 -1.92
CA HIS A 120 1.25 -39.00 -1.29
C HIS A 120 0.94 -38.70 0.18
N ILE A 121 1.95 -38.23 0.92
CA ILE A 121 1.81 -37.84 2.32
C ILE A 121 1.38 -36.37 2.39
N LEU A 122 0.39 -36.04 3.22
CA LEU A 122 -0.11 -34.66 3.37
C LEU A 122 1.01 -33.67 3.76
N LEU A 123 1.99 -34.12 4.55
CA LEU A 123 3.18 -33.36 4.90
C LEU A 123 3.94 -32.83 3.67
N ASP A 124 4.06 -33.61 2.59
CA ASP A 124 4.80 -33.20 1.39
C ASP A 124 4.16 -31.99 0.70
N ASP A 125 2.82 -31.96 0.66
CA ASP A 125 2.05 -30.86 0.12
C ASP A 125 2.21 -29.60 0.99
N VAL A 126 2.14 -29.74 2.31
CA VAL A 126 2.35 -28.63 3.25
C VAL A 126 3.74 -28.03 3.05
N LEU A 127 4.79 -28.86 3.02
CA LEU A 127 6.17 -28.41 2.82
C LEU A 127 6.35 -27.74 1.45
N ARG A 128 5.74 -28.29 0.40
CA ARG A 128 5.78 -27.72 -0.96
C ARG A 128 5.11 -26.36 -1.02
N SER A 129 3.95 -26.20 -0.38
CA SER A 129 3.23 -24.94 -0.31
C SER A 129 4.00 -23.89 0.48
N VAL A 130 4.61 -24.27 1.62
CA VAL A 130 5.46 -23.37 2.39
C VAL A 130 6.69 -22.95 1.59
N SER A 131 7.35 -23.89 0.88
CA SER A 131 8.50 -23.58 0.04
C SER A 131 8.15 -22.60 -1.09
N THR A 132 7.03 -22.84 -1.78
CA THR A 132 6.53 -21.95 -2.85
C THR A 132 6.21 -20.57 -2.30
N CYS A 133 5.55 -20.50 -1.13
CA CYS A 133 5.23 -19.24 -0.46
C CYS A 133 6.49 -18.44 -0.09
N LEU A 134 7.47 -19.08 0.55
CA LEU A 134 8.72 -18.43 0.93
C LEU A 134 9.51 -17.93 -0.29
N ARG A 135 9.54 -18.72 -1.38
CA ARG A 135 10.17 -18.27 -2.63
C ARG A 135 9.45 -17.04 -3.19
N GLY A 136 8.12 -17.04 -3.24
CA GLY A 136 7.34 -15.91 -3.72
C GLY A 136 7.48 -14.65 -2.86
N LEU A 137 7.70 -14.81 -1.55
CA LEU A 137 7.91 -13.70 -0.62
C LEU A 137 9.29 -13.04 -0.75
N VAL A 138 10.31 -13.81 -1.12
CA VAL A 138 11.71 -13.33 -1.20
C VAL A 138 12.07 -12.91 -2.62
N GLN A 139 11.37 -13.41 -3.63
CA GLN A 139 11.61 -13.00 -5.01
C GLN A 139 11.27 -11.51 -5.19
N PRO A 140 12.18 -10.73 -5.83
CA PRO A 140 11.86 -9.35 -6.19
C PRO A 140 10.70 -9.35 -7.18
N VAL A 141 9.83 -8.34 -7.06
CA VAL A 141 8.74 -8.12 -8.01
C VAL A 141 9.37 -7.66 -9.32
N SER A 142 9.35 -8.52 -10.33
CA SER A 142 9.92 -8.29 -11.66
C SER A 142 8.99 -7.47 -12.55
#